data_AF-A0A679K1E8-F1
#
_entry.id   AF-A0A679K1E8-F1
#
_cell.length_a   1.000
_cell.length_b   1.000
_cell.length_c   1.000
_cell.angle_alpha   90.00
_cell.angle_beta   90.00
_cell.angle_gamma   90.00
#
_symmetry.space_group_name_H-M   'P 1'
#
loop_
_entity.id
_entity.type
_entity.pdbx_description
1 polymer ?
#
loop_
_entity_poly.entity_id
_entity_poly.type
_entity_poly.pdbx_seq_one_letter_code
_entity_poly.pdbx_strand_id
1 'polypeptide(L)'
;MLQCFQAWFAYIRESGTPGGVDYAILVKLYGPAPGGTTGCYSAAEGAAIRKTIVTGSPDEAHVSTSYVERQNLTTRMQMKRFNRLSNAFSKKFENYAPRVAFYTVWYKFVKIRMKHRMSPAMAAVESDQL
;
A
#
# COMPACT_ATOMS: atom_id res chain seq x y z
N MET A 1 11.49 6.11 11.65
CA MET A 1 11.07 5.61 10.32
C MET A 1 12.10 4.64 9.73
N LEU A 2 13.39 5.00 9.67
CA LEU A 2 14.47 4.11 9.22
C LEU A 2 14.56 2.77 9.98
N GLN A 3 14.35 2.76 11.30
CA GLN A 3 14.38 1.51 12.09
C GLN A 3 13.26 0.51 11.74
N CYS A 4 12.03 0.98 11.47
CA CYS A 4 10.96 0.09 11.01
C CYS A 4 11.24 -0.47 9.61
N PHE A 5 11.89 0.31 8.76
CA PHE A 5 12.27 -0.11 7.41
C PHE A 5 13.37 -1.18 7.44
N GLN A 6 14.35 -1.04 8.35
CA GLN A 6 15.40 -2.04 8.58
C GLN A 6 14.84 -3.35 9.15
N ALA A 7 13.94 -3.27 10.13
CA ALA A 7 13.28 -4.45 10.70
C ALA A 7 12.44 -5.21 9.65
N TRP A 8 11.81 -4.49 8.72
CA TRP A 8 11.05 -5.09 7.63
C TRP A 8 11.94 -5.79 6.60
N PHE A 9 13.11 -5.24 6.28
CA PHE A 9 14.09 -5.93 5.41
C PHE A 9 14.74 -7.15 6.05
N ALA A 10 14.86 -7.17 7.39
CA ALA A 10 15.28 -8.37 8.10
C ALA A 10 14.19 -9.44 8.00
N TYR A 11 12.93 -9.06 8.26
CA TYR A 11 11.78 -9.97 8.14
C TYR A 11 11.62 -10.58 6.73
N ILE A 12 11.74 -9.79 5.65
CA ILE A 12 11.66 -10.31 4.27
C ILE A 12 12.74 -11.35 3.97
N ARG A 13 13.93 -11.19 4.55
CA ARG A 13 15.03 -12.15 4.38
C ARG A 13 14.83 -13.42 5.21
N GLU A 14 14.12 -13.31 6.33
CA GLU A 14 13.90 -14.40 7.28
C GLU A 14 12.55 -15.13 7.10
N SER A 15 11.66 -14.68 6.20
CA SER A 15 10.26 -15.13 6.13
C SER A 15 10.01 -16.56 5.61
N GLY A 16 10.93 -17.50 5.82
CA GLY A 16 10.63 -18.93 5.91
C GLY A 16 10.26 -19.68 4.63
N THR A 17 10.30 -19.05 3.45
CA THR A 17 10.17 -19.76 2.17
C THR A 17 11.52 -20.35 1.75
N PRO A 18 11.58 -21.61 1.29
CA PRO A 18 12.80 -22.16 0.69
C PRO A 18 13.19 -21.30 -0.53
N GLY A 19 14.23 -20.47 -0.40
CA GLY A 19 14.67 -19.51 -1.43
C GLY A 19 14.40 -18.03 -1.13
N GLY A 20 13.76 -17.69 -0.01
CA GLY A 20 13.41 -16.31 0.36
C GLY A 20 12.19 -15.75 -0.38
N VAL A 21 11.85 -14.48 -0.14
CA VAL A 21 10.76 -13.78 -0.83
C VAL A 21 11.32 -12.93 -1.97
N ASP A 22 10.76 -13.10 -3.17
CA ASP A 22 11.04 -12.24 -4.31
C ASP A 22 10.60 -10.80 -4.00
N TYR A 23 11.55 -9.87 -3.99
CA TYR A 23 11.30 -8.52 -3.51
C TYR A 23 12.06 -7.46 -4.31
N ALA A 24 11.30 -6.47 -4.80
CA ALA A 24 11.81 -5.31 -5.50
C ALA A 24 11.19 -4.01 -4.96
N ILE A 25 11.98 -2.94 -4.99
CA ILE A 25 11.57 -1.58 -4.65
C ILE A 25 11.38 -0.79 -5.93
N LEU A 26 10.24 -0.09 -6.02
CA LEU A 26 10.04 0.97 -7.00
C LEU A 26 10.03 2.32 -6.29
N VAL A 27 10.99 3.19 -6.61
CA VAL A 27 11.05 4.57 -6.12
C VAL A 27 10.59 5.51 -7.23
N LYS A 28 9.55 6.28 -6.96
CA LYS A 28 9.09 7.35 -7.84
C LYS A 28 9.76 8.66 -7.41
N LEU A 29 10.67 9.13 -8.24
CA LEU A 29 11.42 10.38 -8.02
C LEU A 29 10.62 11.51 -8.64
N TYR A 30 10.30 12.54 -7.86
CA TYR A 30 9.58 13.72 -8.33
C TYR A 30 10.57 14.88 -8.44
N GLY A 31 10.72 15.44 -9.64
CA GLY A 31 11.52 16.64 -9.91
C GLY A 31 10.74 17.93 -9.64
N PRO A 32 11.43 19.08 -9.59
CA PRO A 32 10.78 20.39 -9.52
C PRO A 32 9.96 20.64 -10.80
N ALA A 33 8.75 21.18 -10.66
CA ALA A 33 7.96 21.59 -11.82
C ALA A 33 8.63 22.80 -12.51
N PRO A 34 8.76 22.81 -13.84
CA PRO A 34 9.28 23.97 -14.54
C PRO A 34 8.29 25.15 -14.41
N GLY A 35 8.78 26.31 -13.97
CA GLY A 35 8.03 27.58 -14.07
C GLY A 35 7.37 28.14 -12.80
N GLY A 36 7.73 27.71 -11.59
CA GLY A 36 7.53 28.49 -10.34
C GLY A 36 6.09 28.74 -9.86
N THR A 37 5.06 28.47 -10.67
CA THR A 37 3.63 28.52 -10.30
C THR A 37 3.01 27.15 -10.39
N THR A 38 3.44 26.27 -9.48
CA THR A 38 2.84 24.95 -9.28
C THR A 38 1.56 25.14 -8.48
N GLY A 39 0.41 25.27 -9.15
CA GLY A 39 -0.87 25.08 -8.48
C GLY A 39 -0.86 23.73 -7.77
N CYS A 40 -1.38 23.66 -6.54
CA CYS A 40 -1.69 22.41 -5.87
C CYS A 40 -2.35 21.49 -6.91
N TYR A 41 -1.87 20.26 -7.08
CA TYR A 41 -2.35 19.26 -8.04
C TYR A 41 -1.79 19.29 -9.48
N SER A 42 -0.86 20.17 -9.84
CA SER A 42 -0.15 20.04 -11.13
C SER A 42 0.77 18.82 -11.15
N ALA A 43 0.77 18.07 -12.26
CA ALA A 43 1.62 16.91 -12.43
C ALA A 43 3.09 17.35 -12.43
N ALA A 44 3.94 16.69 -11.64
CA ALA A 44 5.38 16.89 -11.76
C ALA A 44 5.82 16.40 -13.14
N GLU A 45 6.25 17.31 -14.01
CA GLU A 45 6.92 16.96 -15.26
C GLU A 45 8.29 16.35 -14.91
N GLY A 46 8.50 15.08 -15.29
CA GLY A 46 9.77 14.37 -15.03
C GLY A 46 9.75 13.41 -13.84
N ALA A 47 8.65 12.69 -13.58
CA ALA A 47 8.66 11.60 -12.61
C ALA A 47 9.53 10.43 -13.10
N ALA A 48 10.78 10.35 -12.65
CA ALA A 48 11.65 9.22 -12.95
C ALA A 48 11.28 8.02 -12.05
N ILE A 49 11.28 6.82 -12.63
CA ILE A 49 11.00 5.58 -11.92
C ILE A 49 12.32 4.80 -11.79
N ARG A 50 12.71 4.50 -10.55
CA ARG A 50 13.85 3.62 -10.27
C ARG A 50 13.33 2.31 -9.67
N LYS A 51 13.46 1.20 -10.42
CA LYS A 51 13.24 -0.14 -9.90
C LYS A 51 14.57 -0.72 -9.41
N THR A 52 14.56 -1.39 -8.26
CA THR A 52 15.74 -2.06 -7.70
C THR A 52 15.29 -3.40 -7.13
N ILE A 53 15.82 -4.49 -7.68
CA ILE A 53 15.63 -5.84 -7.12
C ILE A 53 16.51 -5.94 -5.88
N VAL A 54 15.93 -6.40 -4.77
CA VAL A 54 16.61 -6.52 -3.48
C VAL A 54 16.88 -7.99 -3.17
N THR A 55 15.91 -8.87 -3.43
CA THR A 55 16.03 -10.32 -3.18
C THR A 55 15.27 -11.10 -4.24
N GLY A 56 15.80 -12.28 -4.62
CA GLY A 56 15.11 -13.24 -5.49
C GLY A 56 15.03 -12.81 -6.96
N SER A 57 14.04 -13.33 -7.67
CA SER A 57 13.75 -13.07 -9.09
C SER A 57 12.30 -12.60 -9.27
N PRO A 58 11.91 -11.41 -8.73
CA PRO A 58 10.56 -10.90 -8.84
C PRO A 58 10.17 -10.59 -10.29
N ASP A 59 8.94 -10.92 -10.67
CA ASP A 59 8.37 -10.55 -11.96
C ASP A 59 8.23 -9.02 -12.07
N GLU A 60 9.07 -8.42 -12.92
CA GLU A 60 9.13 -6.97 -13.11
C GLU A 60 7.82 -6.34 -13.61
N ALA A 61 6.95 -7.13 -14.26
CA ALA A 61 5.64 -6.68 -14.74
C ALA A 61 4.71 -6.31 -13.57
N HIS A 62 4.85 -7.00 -12.44
CA HIS A 62 4.06 -6.76 -11.23
C HIS A 62 4.67 -5.69 -10.31
N VAL A 63 5.92 -5.28 -10.55
CA VAL A 63 6.59 -4.22 -9.79
C VAL A 63 6.04 -2.85 -10.21
N SER A 64 4.99 -2.41 -9.52
CA SER A 64 4.35 -1.11 -9.75
C SER A 64 3.84 -0.46 -8.45
N THR A 65 3.69 0.86 -8.43
CA THR A 65 3.09 1.60 -7.29
C THR A 65 1.55 1.57 -7.31
N SER A 66 0.96 1.14 -8.42
CA SER A 66 -0.48 1.22 -8.68
C SER A 66 -1.33 0.55 -7.59
N TYR A 67 -0.89 -0.60 -7.09
CA TYR A 67 -1.58 -1.35 -6.04
C TYR A 67 -1.64 -0.57 -4.72
N VAL A 68 -0.50 0.00 -4.30
CA VAL A 68 -0.39 0.79 -3.06
C VAL A 68 -1.16 2.10 -3.20
N GLU A 69 -1.06 2.76 -4.36
CA GLU A 69 -1.82 3.99 -4.64
C GLU A 69 -3.33 3.74 -4.58
N ARG A 70 -3.80 2.63 -5.19
CA ARG A 70 -5.21 2.24 -5.14
C ARG A 70 -5.68 1.91 -3.72
N GLN A 71 -4.83 1.23 -2.94
CA GLN A 71 -5.13 0.91 -1.55
C GLN A 71 -5.20 2.19 -0.71
N ASN A 72 -4.28 3.13 -0.89
CA ASN A 72 -4.28 4.42 -0.20
C ASN A 72 -5.52 5.25 -0.52
N LEU A 73 -5.91 5.32 -1.79
CA LEU A 73 -7.15 5.98 -2.20
C LEU A 73 -8.36 5.33 -1.50
N THR A 74 -8.48 4.01 -1.59
CA THR A 74 -9.64 3.29 -1.03
C THR A 74 -9.71 3.44 0.49
N THR A 75 -8.57 3.40 1.16
CA THR A 75 -8.42 3.60 2.60
C THR A 75 -8.90 4.99 3.01
N ARG A 76 -8.46 6.05 2.32
CA ARG A 76 -8.88 7.44 2.60
C ARG A 76 -10.36 7.67 2.34
N MET A 77 -10.90 7.10 1.26
CA MET A 77 -12.32 7.26 0.92
C MET A 77 -13.24 6.53 1.90
N GLN A 78 -12.82 5.39 2.42
CA GLN A 78 -13.68 4.53 3.25
C GLN A 78 -13.52 4.81 4.76
N MET A 79 -12.42 5.42 5.18
CA MET A 79 -12.16 5.72 6.58
C MET A 79 -12.02 7.22 6.81
N LYS A 80 -13.08 7.82 7.37
CA LYS A 80 -13.14 9.25 7.71
C LYS A 80 -11.99 9.73 8.61
N ARG A 81 -11.39 8.84 9.42
CA ARG A 81 -10.25 9.15 10.31
C ARG A 81 -8.99 9.60 9.54
N PHE A 82 -8.84 9.20 8.27
CA PHE A 82 -7.72 9.61 7.40
C PHE A 82 -7.98 10.93 6.67
N ASN A 83 -9.18 11.50 6.80
CA ASN A 83 -9.54 12.76 6.17
C ASN A 83 -9.28 13.92 7.14
N ARG A 84 -8.81 15.04 6.59
CA ARG A 84 -8.64 16.30 7.34
C ARG A 84 -10.00 16.91 7.65
N LEU A 85 -10.08 17.72 8.71
CA LEU A 85 -11.29 18.48 9.08
C LEU A 85 -12.52 17.59 9.30
N SER A 86 -12.35 16.51 10.07
CA SER A 86 -13.44 15.62 10.45
C SER A 86 -13.43 15.33 11.95
N ASN A 87 -14.62 15.22 12.55
CA ASN A 87 -14.77 14.90 13.98
C ASN A 87 -14.30 13.47 14.33
N ALA A 88 -14.00 12.65 13.33
CA ALA A 88 -13.52 11.27 13.51
C ALA A 88 -11.99 11.17 13.63
N PHE A 89 -11.29 12.32 13.62
CA PHE A 89 -9.83 12.39 13.75
C PHE A 89 -9.37 12.13 15.18
N SER A 90 -8.30 11.35 15.34
CA SER A 90 -7.61 11.22 16.62
C SER A 90 -6.15 10.84 16.41
N LYS A 91 -5.27 11.44 17.23
CA LYS A 91 -3.81 11.30 17.13
C LYS A 91 -3.24 10.09 17.88
N LYS A 92 -4.02 9.50 18.80
CA LYS A 92 -3.60 8.34 19.62
C LYS A 92 -3.46 7.10 18.74
N PHE A 93 -2.33 6.41 18.83
CA PHE A 93 -2.03 5.21 18.02
C PHE A 93 -2.92 4.02 18.42
N GLU A 94 -3.24 3.91 19.70
CA GLU A 94 -4.07 2.85 20.28
C GLU A 94 -5.49 2.86 19.70
N ASN A 95 -5.97 4.03 19.28
CA ASN A 95 -7.27 4.17 18.62
C ASN A 95 -7.19 3.95 17.10
N TYR A 96 -6.00 4.04 16.52
CA TYR A 96 -5.75 3.89 15.09
C TYR A 96 -5.59 2.42 14.71
N ALA A 97 -4.78 1.67 15.44
CA ALA A 97 -4.53 0.25 15.20
C ALA A 97 -5.81 -0.60 15.06
N PRO A 98 -6.77 -0.58 16.02
CA PRO A 98 -8.00 -1.37 15.90
C PRO A 98 -8.85 -0.92 14.71
N ARG A 99 -8.89 0.38 14.39
CA ARG A 99 -9.65 0.89 13.25
C ARG A 99 -9.12 0.33 11.92
N VAL A 100 -7.80 0.29 11.75
CA VAL A 100 -7.16 -0.29 10.56
C VAL A 100 -7.38 -1.79 10.51
N ALA A 101 -7.29 -2.50 11.64
CA ALA A 101 -7.57 -3.93 11.71
C ALA A 101 -9.01 -4.25 11.27
N PHE A 102 -10.01 -3.56 11.84
CA PHE A 102 -11.41 -3.73 11.44
C PHE A 102 -11.65 -3.43 9.97
N TYR A 103 -11.08 -2.35 9.45
CA TYR A 103 -11.17 -2.01 8.03
C TYR A 103 -10.57 -3.10 7.14
N THR A 104 -9.43 -3.66 7.54
CA THR A 104 -8.72 -4.68 6.76
C THR A 104 -9.54 -5.96 6.69
N VAL A 105 -10.12 -6.41 7.82
CA VAL A 105 -11.01 -7.58 7.86
C VAL A 105 -12.24 -7.35 6.97
N TRP A 106 -12.92 -6.22 7.15
CA TRP A 106 -14.09 -5.89 6.34
C TRP A 106 -13.77 -5.83 4.83
N TYR A 107 -12.67 -5.17 4.46
CA TYR A 107 -12.29 -5.00 3.05
C TYR A 107 -11.88 -6.33 2.39
N LYS A 108 -11.23 -7.24 3.12
CA LYS A 108 -10.78 -8.54 2.61
C LYS A 108 -11.90 -9.58 2.55
N PHE A 109 -12.71 -9.69 3.60
CA PHE A 109 -13.65 -10.81 3.77
C PHE A 109 -15.10 -10.47 3.47
N VAL A 110 -15.54 -9.25 3.77
CA VAL A 110 -16.96 -8.89 3.71
C VAL A 110 -17.31 -8.09 2.45
N LYS A 111 -16.42 -7.19 2.03
CA LYS A 111 -16.71 -6.27 0.93
C LYS A 111 -16.77 -7.00 -0.41
N ILE A 112 -17.96 -7.06 -1.00
CA ILE A 112 -18.17 -7.58 -2.35
C ILE A 112 -17.60 -6.60 -3.39
N ARG A 113 -16.79 -7.11 -4.31
CA ARG A 113 -16.19 -6.33 -5.40
C ARG A 113 -17.00 -6.48 -6.67
N MET A 114 -17.33 -5.36 -7.33
CA MET A 114 -18.11 -5.38 -8.57
C MET A 114 -17.52 -6.31 -9.65
N LYS A 115 -16.20 -6.31 -9.83
CA LYS A 115 -15.52 -7.13 -10.85
C LYS A 115 -15.65 -8.64 -10.60
N HIS A 116 -15.55 -9.09 -9.35
CA HIS A 116 -15.48 -10.52 -9.02
C HIS A 116 -16.79 -11.04 -8.43
N ARG A 117 -17.71 -10.14 -8.07
CA ARG A 117 -19.00 -10.39 -7.40
C ARG A 117 -18.88 -11.20 -6.10
N MET A 118 -17.67 -11.26 -5.53
CA MET A 118 -17.33 -11.93 -4.29
C MET A 118 -16.31 -11.08 -3.50
N SER A 119 -16.02 -11.48 -2.27
CA SER A 119 -15.00 -10.85 -1.45
C SER A 119 -13.59 -11.14 -1.98
N PRO A 120 -12.61 -10.23 -1.76
CA PRO A 120 -11.23 -10.45 -2.18
C PRO A 120 -10.62 -11.76 -1.68
N ALA A 121 -10.89 -12.16 -0.43
CA ALA A 121 -10.35 -13.40 0.13
C ALA A 121 -10.91 -14.64 -0.57
N MET A 122 -12.21 -14.65 -0.91
CA MET A 122 -12.81 -15.72 -1.70
C MET A 122 -12.22 -15.80 -3.11
N ALA A 123 -11.99 -14.64 -3.74
CA ALA A 123 -11.35 -14.59 -5.07
C ALA A 123 -9.88 -15.05 -5.04
N ALA A 124 -9.21 -14.94 -3.90
CA ALA A 124 -7.82 -15.35 -3.70
C ALA A 124 -7.67 -16.81 -3.21
N VAL A 125 -8.76 -17.56 -3.07
CA VAL A 125 -8.78 -18.94 -2.51
C VAL A 125 -8.27 -19.00 -1.05
N GLU A 126 -8.28 -17.87 -0.32
CA GLU A 126 -7.81 -17.81 1.07
C GLU A 126 -8.93 -18.03 2.10
N SER A 127 -10.20 -18.04 1.69
CA SER A 127 -11.35 -18.08 2.61
C SER A 127 -11.70 -19.44 3.20
N ASP A 128 -11.20 -20.54 2.62
CA ASP A 128 -11.55 -21.92 3.01
C ASP A 128 -10.67 -22.47 4.16
N GLN A 129 -9.69 -21.70 4.61
CA GLN A 129 -8.62 -22.12 5.52
C GLN A 129 -8.64 -21.40 6.89
N LEU A 130 -9.73 -20.71 7.22
CA LEU A 130 -9.93 -19.99 8.49
C LEU A 130 -11.15 -20.53 9.24
#